data_AF-A0A8J2LPM6-F1
#
_entry.id   AF-A0A8J2LPM6-F1
#
_cell.length_a   1.000
_cell.length_b   1.000
_cell.length_c   1.000
_cell.angle_alpha   90.00
_cell.angle_beta   90.00
_cell.angle_gamma   90.00
#
_symmetry.space_group_name_H-M   'P 1'
#
loop_
_entity.id
_entity.type
_entity.pdbx_description
1 polymer ?
#
loop_
_entity_poly.entity_id
_entity_poly.type
_entity_poly.pdbx_seq_one_letter_code
_entity_poly.pdbx_strand_id
1 'polypeptide(L)'
;MFIVLEEIRCSLPARSALKISIYRQVYLLTREFNETYRHLFPVLKSLWAAVIVLTFYGAIRFHGVVSFTLLIFGLNCAIVFAFMFGVFAEINKRWKILLHSWRKQVQSNMGIYRKTLDSLTEQRIFIGNLYFVDKLMVLTLCKVISDVAINVLLLN
;
A
#
# COMPACT_ATOMS: atom_id res chain seq x y z
N MET A 1 24.69 -1.84 -9.22
CA MET A 1 23.81 -0.71 -9.62
C MET A 1 24.04 0.56 -8.80
N PHE A 2 24.46 0.49 -7.53
CA PHE A 2 24.71 1.69 -6.70
C PHE A 2 25.95 2.50 -7.08
N ILE A 3 27.03 1.85 -7.52
CA ILE A 3 28.29 2.51 -7.94
C ILE A 3 28.06 3.47 -9.13
N VAL A 4 27.13 3.11 -10.03
CA VAL A 4 26.81 3.89 -11.24
C VAL A 4 26.05 5.19 -10.91
N LEU A 5 25.30 5.24 -9.80
CA LEU A 5 24.52 6.43 -9.42
C LEU A 5 25.37 7.54 -8.79
N GLU A 6 26.55 7.19 -8.26
CA GLU A 6 27.44 8.13 -7.58
C GLU A 6 28.31 8.90 -8.58
N GLU A 7 28.84 8.23 -9.61
CA GLU A 7 29.55 8.88 -10.73
C GLU A 7 28.63 9.82 -11.54
N ILE A 8 27.36 9.47 -11.70
CA ILE A 8 26.39 10.28 -12.45
C ILE A 8 26.00 11.56 -11.68
N ARG A 9 26.14 11.58 -10.34
CA ARG A 9 25.81 12.75 -9.53
C ARG A 9 26.72 13.96 -9.81
N CYS A 10 27.97 13.70 -10.19
CA CYS A 10 28.96 14.73 -10.52
C CYS A 10 28.79 15.37 -11.91
N SER A 11 27.98 14.77 -12.80
CA SER A 11 27.79 15.24 -14.19
C SER A 11 26.41 15.82 -14.49
N LEU A 12 25.50 15.85 -13.51
CA LEU A 12 24.12 16.30 -13.69
C LEU A 12 23.87 17.70 -13.11
N PRO A 13 22.98 18.50 -13.72
CA PRO A 13 22.54 19.75 -13.12
C PRO A 13 21.84 19.50 -11.78
N ALA A 14 21.99 20.43 -10.84
CA ALA A 14 21.57 20.29 -9.44
C ALA A 14 20.12 19.79 -9.25
N ARG A 15 19.19 20.19 -10.14
CA ARG A 15 17.78 19.73 -10.10
C ARG A 15 17.62 18.25 -10.43
N SER A 16 18.43 17.70 -11.32
CA SER A 16 18.41 16.28 -11.71
C SER A 16 19.04 15.41 -10.63
N ALA A 17 20.14 15.87 -10.03
CA ALA A 17 20.78 15.20 -8.89
C ALA A 17 19.85 15.12 -7.67
N LEU A 18 19.04 16.15 -7.42
CA LEU A 18 18.05 16.18 -6.34
C LEU A 18 16.94 15.14 -6.54
N LYS A 19 16.39 15.01 -7.76
CA LYS A 19 15.38 13.99 -8.09
C LYS A 19 15.89 12.56 -7.88
N ILE A 20 17.13 12.29 -8.28
CA ILE A 20 17.78 10.99 -8.04
C ILE A 20 17.99 10.74 -6.55
N SER A 21 18.36 11.78 -5.79
CA SER A 21 18.51 11.68 -4.33
C SER A 21 17.18 11.35 -3.64
N ILE A 22 16.10 12.03 -4.02
CA ILE A 22 14.74 11.75 -3.51
C ILE A 22 14.34 10.31 -3.86
N TYR A 23 14.59 9.87 -5.10
CA TYR A 23 14.35 8.48 -5.48
C TYR A 23 15.10 7.50 -4.59
N ARG A 24 16.39 7.74 -4.34
CA ARG A 24 17.21 6.87 -3.49
C ARG A 24 16.67 6.79 -2.07
N GLN A 25 16.27 7.92 -1.49
CA GLN A 25 15.68 7.94 -0.14
C GLN A 25 14.37 7.17 -0.07
N VAL A 26 13.46 7.39 -1.04
CA VAL A 26 12.18 6.66 -1.09
C VAL A 26 12.39 5.17 -1.36
N TYR A 27 13.35 4.80 -2.21
CA TYR A 27 13.73 3.41 -2.46
C TYR A 27 14.21 2.73 -1.17
N LEU A 28 15.14 3.35 -0.45
CA LEU A 28 15.66 2.81 0.80
C LEU A 28 14.54 2.65 1.83
N LEU A 29 13.72 3.69 2.01
CA LEU A 29 12.60 3.66 2.95
C LEU A 29 11.58 2.57 2.59
N THR A 30 11.22 2.44 1.30
CA THR A 30 10.27 1.42 0.84
C THR A 30 10.86 0.03 0.99
N ARG A 31 12.15 -0.15 0.73
CA ARG A 31 12.84 -1.42 0.92
C ARG A 31 12.89 -1.82 2.38
N GLU A 32 13.33 -0.94 3.28
CA GLU A 32 13.36 -1.19 4.72
C GLU A 32 11.97 -1.48 5.26
N PHE A 33 10.96 -0.72 4.81
CA PHE A 33 9.57 -0.96 5.16
C PHE A 33 9.11 -2.35 4.71
N ASN A 34 9.35 -2.72 3.45
CA ASN A 34 8.98 -4.02 2.92
C ASN A 34 9.72 -5.18 3.60
N GLU A 35 11.00 -5.03 3.94
CA GLU A 35 11.77 -6.05 4.65
C GLU A 35 11.28 -6.20 6.10
N THR A 36 11.06 -5.08 6.80
CA THR A 36 10.59 -5.07 8.20
C THR A 36 9.19 -5.66 8.33
N TYR A 37 8.28 -5.24 7.45
CA TYR A 37 6.87 -5.64 7.53
C TYR A 37 6.50 -6.82 6.63
N ARG A 38 7.50 -7.46 6.00
CA ARG A 38 7.31 -8.60 5.09
C ARG A 38 6.46 -9.69 5.70
N HIS A 39 6.76 -10.04 6.95
CA HIS A 39 6.08 -11.12 7.66
C HIS A 39 4.92 -10.61 8.51
N LEU A 40 4.93 -9.33 8.90
CA LEU A 40 3.89 -8.75 9.74
C LEU A 40 2.56 -8.59 8.99
N PHE A 41 2.58 -8.06 7.77
CA PHE A 41 1.33 -7.80 7.03
C PHE A 41 0.53 -9.06 6.68
N PRO A 42 1.13 -10.19 6.24
CA PRO A 42 0.41 -11.44 6.05
C PRO A 42 -0.23 -11.96 7.34
N VAL A 43 0.50 -11.91 8.46
CA VAL A 43 0.00 -12.36 9.77
C VAL A 43 -1.17 -11.49 10.21
N LEU A 44 -1.02 -10.15 10.14
CA LEU A 44 -2.11 -9.22 10.43
C LEU A 44 -3.31 -9.49 9.52
N LYS A 45 -3.13 -9.63 8.21
CA LYS A 45 -4.22 -9.93 7.28
C LYS A 45 -4.97 -11.21 7.66
N SER A 46 -4.25 -12.28 8.01
CA SER A 46 -4.87 -13.55 8.43
C SER A 46 -5.62 -13.42 9.75
N LEU A 47 -5.04 -12.72 10.73
CA LEU A 47 -5.70 -12.42 12.01
C LEU A 47 -6.99 -11.62 11.78
N TRP A 48 -6.94 -10.60 10.92
CA TRP A 48 -8.09 -9.78 10.56
C TRP A 48 -9.18 -10.57 9.85
N ALA A 49 -8.81 -11.44 8.90
CA ALA A 49 -9.77 -12.32 8.25
C ALA A 49 -10.44 -13.26 9.26
N ALA A 50 -9.68 -13.83 10.19
CA ALA A 50 -10.22 -14.66 11.25
C ALA A 50 -11.18 -13.88 12.17
N VAL A 51 -10.81 -12.66 12.60
CA VAL A 51 -11.67 -11.79 13.41
C VAL A 51 -12.98 -11.50 12.68
N ILE A 52 -12.94 -11.09 11.40
CA ILE A 52 -14.15 -10.80 10.61
C ILE A 52 -15.06 -12.03 10.52
N VAL A 53 -14.50 -13.20 10.21
CA VAL A 53 -15.27 -14.46 10.12
C VAL A 53 -15.87 -14.85 11.47
N LEU A 54 -15.11 -14.71 12.56
CA LEU A 54 -15.60 -14.99 13.92
C LEU A 54 -16.70 -14.00 14.34
N THR A 55 -16.57 -12.72 13.99
CA THR A 55 -17.61 -11.70 14.23
C THR A 55 -18.88 -12.04 13.46
N PHE A 56 -18.78 -12.46 12.19
CA PHE A 56 -19.94 -12.91 11.41
C PHE A 56 -20.59 -14.16 12.00
N TYR A 57 -19.79 -15.17 12.32
CA TYR A 57 -20.30 -16.40 12.93
C TYR A 57 -20.99 -16.10 14.27
N GLY A 58 -20.38 -15.25 15.09
CA GLY A 58 -20.95 -14.79 16.35
C GLY A 58 -22.28 -14.05 16.16
N ALA A 59 -22.34 -13.13 15.19
CA ALA A 59 -23.56 -12.38 14.88
C ALA A 59 -24.72 -13.30 14.44
N ILE A 60 -24.44 -14.29 13.59
CA ILE A 60 -25.45 -15.26 13.13
C ILE A 60 -25.87 -16.20 14.27
N ARG A 61 -24.90 -16.74 15.01
CA ARG A 61 -25.16 -17.81 15.99
C ARG A 61 -25.76 -17.30 17.30
N PHE A 62 -25.44 -16.08 17.67
CA PHE A 62 -25.85 -15.47 18.94
C PHE A 62 -26.64 -14.18 18.71
N HIS A 63 -27.47 -14.17 17.67
CA HIS A 63 -28.29 -13.03 17.28
C HIS A 63 -29.15 -12.42 18.42
N GLY A 64 -29.36 -13.13 19.53
CA GLY A 64 -30.02 -12.61 20.75
C GLY A 64 -29.13 -12.43 21.98
N VAL A 65 -27.82 -12.71 21.90
CA VAL A 65 -26.88 -12.74 23.05
C VAL A 65 -25.59 -11.95 22.79
N VAL A 66 -25.11 -11.88 21.53
CA VAL A 66 -23.94 -11.08 21.20
C VAL A 66 -24.31 -9.60 21.26
N SER A 67 -23.69 -8.91 22.21
CA SER A 67 -23.88 -7.49 22.40
C SER A 67 -23.53 -6.72 21.13
N PHE A 68 -24.42 -5.83 20.68
CA PHE A 68 -24.24 -4.92 19.55
C PHE A 68 -22.86 -4.21 19.57
N THR A 69 -22.30 -4.02 20.77
CA THR A 69 -20.96 -3.50 21.02
C THR A 69 -19.84 -4.30 20.32
N LEU A 70 -19.91 -5.63 20.31
CA LEU A 70 -18.86 -6.49 19.73
C LEU A 70 -18.86 -6.42 18.19
N LEU A 71 -20.04 -6.26 17.61
CA LEU A 71 -20.26 -6.04 16.18
C LEU A 71 -19.74 -4.67 15.74
N ILE A 72 -20.09 -3.61 16.49
CA ILE A 72 -19.55 -2.25 16.26
C ILE A 72 -18.02 -2.26 16.35
N PHE A 73 -17.46 -2.95 17.35
CA PHE A 73 -16.02 -3.06 17.50
C PHE A 73 -15.38 -3.70 16.27
N GLY A 74 -15.88 -4.86 15.82
CA GLY A 74 -15.38 -5.55 14.62
C GLY A 74 -15.46 -4.70 13.34
N LEU A 75 -16.54 -3.95 13.15
CA LEU A 75 -16.72 -3.03 12.02
C LEU A 75 -15.72 -1.87 12.06
N ASN A 76 -15.55 -1.18 13.18
CA ASN A 76 -14.59 -0.09 13.33
C ASN A 76 -13.16 -0.55 13.06
N CYS A 77 -12.83 -1.70 13.63
CA CYS A 77 -11.59 -2.41 13.44
C CYS A 77 -11.32 -2.68 11.93
N ALA A 78 -12.31 -3.19 11.19
CA ALA A 78 -12.18 -3.42 9.74
C ALA A 78 -12.04 -2.12 8.93
N ILE A 79 -12.72 -1.03 9.32
CA ILE A 79 -12.60 0.30 8.68
C ILE A 79 -11.18 0.85 8.82
N VAL A 80 -10.59 0.77 10.02
CA VAL A 80 -9.21 1.23 10.26
C VAL A 80 -8.23 0.44 9.39
N PHE A 81 -8.42 -0.88 9.28
CA PHE A 81 -7.60 -1.73 8.43
C PHE A 81 -7.72 -1.34 6.95
N ALA A 82 -8.95 -1.17 6.44
CA ALA A 82 -9.19 -0.74 5.07
C ALA A 82 -8.59 0.65 4.77
N PHE A 83 -8.67 1.58 5.71
CA PHE A 83 -8.07 2.90 5.60
C PHE A 83 -6.53 2.82 5.48
N MET A 84 -5.86 2.02 6.31
CA MET A 84 -4.41 1.83 6.24
C MET A 84 -3.96 1.30 4.87
N PHE A 85 -4.63 0.27 4.33
CA PHE A 85 -4.31 -0.20 2.98
C PHE A 85 -4.66 0.80 1.89
N GLY A 86 -5.72 1.59 2.08
CA GLY A 86 -6.08 2.71 1.20
C GLY A 86 -4.96 3.74 1.09
N VAL A 87 -4.36 4.12 2.23
CA VAL A 87 -3.21 5.04 2.27
C VAL A 87 -2.02 4.47 1.51
N PHE A 88 -1.65 3.20 1.74
CA PHE A 88 -0.54 2.56 1.03
C PHE A 88 -0.80 2.44 -0.48
N ALA A 89 -2.03 2.15 -0.89
CA ALA A 89 -2.42 2.13 -2.31
C ALA A 89 -2.28 3.52 -2.96
N GLU A 90 -2.69 4.58 -2.26
CA GLU A 90 -2.57 5.96 -2.77
C GLU A 90 -1.10 6.41 -2.83
N ILE A 91 -0.26 5.99 -1.87
CA ILE A 91 1.20 6.22 -1.92
C ILE A 91 1.80 5.56 -3.17
N ASN A 92 1.49 4.28 -3.43
CA ASN A 92 1.94 3.57 -4.64
C ASN A 92 1.50 4.29 -5.92
N LYS A 93 0.25 4.77 -5.97
CA LYS A 93 -0.30 5.51 -7.11
C LYS A 93 0.40 6.86 -7.31
N ARG A 94 0.57 7.65 -6.25
CA ARG A 94 1.27 8.94 -6.32
C ARG A 94 2.72 8.77 -6.74
N TRP A 95 3.38 7.72 -6.28
CA TRP A 95 4.73 7.38 -6.71
C TRP A 95 4.81 7.12 -8.22
N LYS A 96 3.88 6.32 -8.75
CA LYS A 96 3.78 6.06 -10.19
C LYS A 96 3.55 7.33 -11.01
N ILE A 97 2.66 8.21 -10.54
CA ILE A 97 2.40 9.51 -11.19
C ILE A 97 3.66 10.39 -11.18
N LEU A 98 4.37 10.44 -10.06
CA LEU A 98 5.58 11.24 -9.91
C LEU A 98 6.70 10.73 -10.83
N LEU A 99 6.93 9.42 -10.89
CA LEU A 99 7.91 8.82 -11.81
C LEU A 99 7.57 9.09 -13.27
N HIS A 100 6.29 8.99 -13.64
CA HIS A 100 5.80 9.31 -14.98
C HIS A 100 6.00 10.79 -15.32
N SER A 101 5.76 11.69 -14.36
CA SER A 101 5.98 13.13 -14.52
C SER A 101 7.45 13.44 -14.78
N TRP A 102 8.37 12.74 -14.09
CA TRP A 102 9.80 12.89 -14.27
C TRP A 102 10.27 12.38 -15.64
N ARG A 103 9.73 11.26 -16.12
CA ARG A 103 10.03 10.74 -17.46
C ARG A 103 9.55 11.69 -18.56
N LYS A 104 8.34 12.25 -18.43
CA LYS A 104 7.81 13.25 -19.39
C LYS A 104 8.67 14.52 -19.46
N GLN A 105 9.15 15.02 -18.31
CA GLN A 105 9.98 16.22 -18.26
C GLN A 105 11.36 16.08 -18.92
N VAL A 106 11.79 14.86 -19.26
CA VAL A 106 13.14 14.56 -19.76
C VAL A 106 13.13 14.16 -21.24
N GLN A 107 12.00 14.33 -21.93
CA GLN A 107 11.88 14.08 -23.36
C GLN A 107 12.76 15.02 -24.23
N SER A 108 13.31 16.10 -23.69
CA SER A 108 14.27 16.98 -24.38
C SER A 108 15.67 16.94 -23.74
N ASN A 109 16.64 16.37 -24.48
CA ASN A 109 18.08 16.69 -24.43
C ASN A 109 19.03 16.19 -23.31
N MET A 110 18.74 15.15 -22.51
CA MET A 110 19.78 14.55 -21.64
C MET A 110 19.85 13.02 -21.73
N GLY A 111 20.71 12.50 -22.61
CA GLY A 111 20.85 11.06 -22.87
C GLY A 111 21.19 10.21 -21.64
N ILE A 112 22.14 10.65 -20.80
CA ILE A 112 22.54 9.90 -19.58
C ILE A 112 21.42 9.95 -18.54
N TYR A 113 20.84 11.13 -18.28
CA TYR A 113 19.76 11.30 -17.32
C TYR A 113 18.49 10.52 -17.70
N ARG A 114 18.17 10.48 -18.99
CA ARG A 114 17.05 9.69 -19.54
C ARG A 114 17.26 8.20 -19.30
N LYS A 115 18.44 7.66 -19.60
CA LYS A 115 18.78 6.25 -19.32
C LYS A 115 18.65 5.93 -17.82
N THR A 116 19.11 6.83 -16.96
CA THR A 116 18.97 6.67 -15.51
C THR A 116 17.51 6.64 -15.08
N LEU A 117 16.67 7.56 -15.58
CA LEU A 117 15.23 7.60 -15.29
C LEU A 117 14.45 6.39 -15.82
N ASP A 118 14.83 5.87 -16.98
CA ASP A 118 14.23 4.67 -17.56
C ASP A 118 14.62 3.42 -16.75
N SER A 119 15.81 3.40 -16.14
CA SER A 119 16.23 2.33 -15.22
C SER A 119 15.55 2.36 -13.86
N LEU A 120 14.89 3.47 -13.49
CA LEU A 120 14.16 3.56 -12.22
C LEU A 120 12.88 2.74 -12.29
N THR A 121 12.72 1.83 -11.34
CA THR A 121 11.54 0.98 -11.22
C THR A 121 10.49 1.60 -10.32
N GLU A 122 9.21 1.29 -10.59
CA GLU A 122 8.09 1.62 -9.72
C GLU A 122 8.32 0.96 -8.35
N GLN A 123 8.30 1.76 -7.28
CA GLN A 123 8.33 1.25 -5.92
C GLN A 123 6.91 0.82 -5.54
N ARG A 124 6.79 -0.39 -4.99
CA ARG A 124 5.52 -0.95 -4.52
C ARG A 124 5.68 -1.42 -3.09
N ILE A 125 4.67 -1.15 -2.28
CA ILE A 125 4.55 -1.73 -0.95
C ILE A 125 3.98 -3.15 -1.09
N PHE A 126 4.75 -4.13 -0.62
CA PHE A 126 4.41 -5.55 -0.68
C PHE A 126 3.80 -6.04 0.63
N ILE A 127 2.83 -6.94 0.52
CA ILE A 127 2.28 -7.71 1.65
C ILE A 127 2.82 -9.14 1.50
N GLY A 128 3.91 -9.43 2.21
CA GLY A 128 4.58 -10.73 2.11
C GLY A 128 5.19 -10.99 0.73
N ASN A 129 5.23 -12.26 0.33
CA ASN A 129 5.88 -12.71 -0.90
C ASN A 129 4.94 -12.76 -2.12
N LEU A 130 3.64 -12.60 -1.92
CA LEU A 130 2.62 -12.99 -2.91
C LEU A 130 1.70 -11.84 -3.33
N TYR A 131 1.60 -10.77 -2.54
CA TYR A 131 0.64 -9.70 -2.78
C TYR A 131 1.32 -8.33 -2.70
N PHE A 132 0.82 -7.38 -3.47
CA PHE A 132 1.13 -5.96 -3.32
C PHE A 132 -0.14 -5.20 -2.98
N VAL A 133 -0.01 -4.09 -2.26
CA VAL A 133 -1.16 -3.26 -1.93
C VAL A 133 -1.64 -2.55 -3.20
N ASP A 134 -2.84 -2.91 -3.66
CA ASP A 134 -3.48 -2.28 -4.82
C ASP A 134 -4.93 -1.92 -4.53
N LYS A 135 -5.50 -1.04 -5.36
CA LYS A 135 -6.86 -0.54 -5.28
C LYS A 135 -7.89 -1.67 -5.26
N LEU A 136 -7.64 -2.76 -5.98
CA LEU A 136 -8.50 -3.94 -5.98
C LEU A 136 -8.64 -4.54 -4.58
N MET A 137 -7.53 -4.65 -3.84
CA MET A 137 -7.53 -5.21 -2.49
C MET A 137 -8.34 -4.36 -1.51
N VAL A 138 -8.20 -3.03 -1.62
CA VAL A 138 -8.98 -2.07 -0.82
C VAL A 138 -10.47 -2.16 -1.15
N LEU A 139 -10.82 -2.25 -2.44
CA LEU A 139 -12.21 -2.45 -2.88
C LEU A 139 -12.82 -3.75 -2.35
N THR A 140 -12.07 -4.85 -2.34
CA THR A 140 -12.53 -6.12 -1.77
C THR A 140 -12.78 -6.01 -0.27
N LEU A 141 -11.89 -5.34 0.48
CA LEU A 141 -12.08 -5.09 1.91
C LEU A 141 -13.32 -4.21 2.16
N CYS A 142 -13.49 -3.13 1.42
CA CYS A 142 -14.67 -2.27 1.54
C CYS A 142 -15.96 -3.03 1.23
N LYS A 143 -15.97 -3.88 0.20
CA LYS A 143 -17.13 -4.73 -0.12
C LYS A 143 -17.47 -5.64 1.05
N VAL A 144 -16.49 -6.33 1.63
CA VAL A 144 -16.71 -7.20 2.80
C VAL A 144 -17.31 -6.41 3.95
N ILE A 145 -16.76 -5.21 4.25
CA ILE A 145 -17.30 -4.33 5.31
C ILE A 145 -18.75 -3.93 5.04
N SER A 146 -19.07 -3.53 3.81
CA SER A 146 -20.43 -3.16 3.42
C SER A 146 -21.39 -4.35 3.52
N ASP A 147 -20.97 -5.54 3.08
CA ASP A 147 -21.77 -6.76 3.19
C ASP A 147 -22.02 -7.13 4.67
N VAL A 148 -21.03 -6.92 5.56
CA VAL A 148 -21.21 -7.09 7.02
C VAL A 148 -22.24 -6.11 7.54
N ALA A 149 -22.07 -4.82 7.25
CA ALA A 149 -22.93 -3.77 7.78
C ALA A 149 -24.39 -3.95 7.33
N ILE A 150 -24.61 -4.30 6.07
CA ILE A 150 -25.96 -4.57 5.53
C ILE A 150 -26.59 -5.78 6.23
N ASN A 151 -25.85 -6.89 6.35
CA ASN A 151 -26.39 -8.07 7.04
C ASN A 151 -26.76 -7.76 8.49
N VAL A 152 -25.95 -6.98 9.21
CA VAL A 152 -26.24 -6.58 10.59
C VAL A 152 -27.48 -5.67 10.69
N LEU A 153 -27.68 -4.78 9.72
CA LEU A 153 -28.86 -3.92 9.67
C LEU A 153 -30.15 -4.67 9.31
N LEU A 154 -30.07 -5.72 8.50
CA LEU A 154 -31.23 -6.55 8.13
C LEU A 154 -31.64 -7.53 9.23
N LEU A 155 -30.71 -7.83 10.12
CA LEU A 155 -30.84 -8.81 11.17
C LEU A 155 -31.45 -8.19 12.44
N ASN A 156 -31.17 -6.92 12.75
CA ASN A 156 -31.83 -6.15 13.82
C ASN A 156 -33.18 -5.57 13.39
#